data_AF-A0A1X7UTM5-F1
#
_entry.id   AF-A0A1X7UTM5-F1
#
_cell.length_a   1.000
_cell.length_b   1.000
_cell.length_c   1.000
_cell.angle_alpha   90.00
_cell.angle_beta   90.00
_cell.angle_gamma   90.00
#
_symmetry.space_group_name_H-M   'P 1'
#
loop_
_entity.id
_entity.type
_entity.pdbx_description
1 polymer ?
#
loop_
_entity_poly.entity_id
_entity_poly.type
_entity_poly.pdbx_seq_one_letter_code
_entity_poly.pdbx_strand_id
1 'polypeptide(L)'
;SEALLDIRVVNTDAQSYVNQSPSNVLAKAEEKKVKYLSACEARRALFPPICVSVDGMVGREANAFLKRLGERLSMKWARHYSEVINWIRTRLTFAIIRTSILCLRGSRTKWRSVDTCDRAPLDLIMT
;
A
#
# COMPACT_ATOMS: atom_id res chain seq x y z
N SER A 1 12.02 16.98 1.79
CA SER A 1 12.70 15.76 1.34
C SER A 1 11.76 14.98 0.46
N GLU A 2 12.27 14.41 -0.62
CA GLU A 2 11.52 13.53 -1.52
C GLU A 2 11.38 12.13 -0.88
N ALA A 3 10.27 11.45 -1.14
CA ALA A 3 10.06 10.07 -0.70
C ALA A 3 9.61 9.22 -1.88
N LEU A 4 10.42 8.21 -2.20
CA LEU A 4 10.17 7.24 -3.28
C LEU A 4 9.53 6.00 -2.67
N LEU A 5 8.25 5.80 -2.96
CA LEU A 5 7.46 4.70 -2.40
C LEU A 5 7.51 3.49 -3.33
N ASP A 6 7.86 2.33 -2.80
CA ASP A 6 7.69 1.03 -3.48
C ASP A 6 6.53 0.30 -2.80
N ILE A 7 5.40 0.16 -3.51
CA ILE A 7 4.22 -0.53 -2.98
C ILE A 7 4.25 -1.97 -3.46
N ARG A 8 4.17 -2.91 -2.51
CA ARG A 8 4.16 -4.35 -2.79
C ARG A 8 3.02 -5.01 -2.04
N VAL A 9 2.17 -5.72 -2.79
CA VAL A 9 1.15 -6.60 -2.24
C VAL A 9 1.66 -8.04 -2.34
N VAL A 10 1.65 -8.78 -1.24
CA VAL A 10 2.20 -10.15 -1.15
C VAL A 10 1.11 -11.14 -0.77
N ASN A 11 1.01 -12.24 -1.50
CA ASN A 11 0.21 -13.38 -1.05
C ASN A 11 1.04 -14.21 -0.07
N THR A 12 0.77 -14.09 1.23
CA THR A 12 1.48 -14.84 2.28
C THR A 12 1.12 -16.33 2.28
N ASP A 13 -0.02 -16.69 1.68
CA ASP A 13 -0.51 -18.08 1.62
C ASP A 13 -0.03 -18.82 0.37
N ALA A 14 0.86 -18.22 -0.42
CA ALA A 14 1.42 -18.88 -1.60
C ALA A 14 2.23 -20.13 -1.20
N GLN A 15 2.15 -21.20 -2.02
CA GLN A 15 2.85 -22.47 -1.77
C GLN A 15 4.36 -22.30 -1.55
N SER A 16 4.99 -21.30 -2.19
CA SER A 16 6.40 -20.95 -1.99
C SER A 16 6.75 -20.50 -0.56
N TYR A 17 5.75 -20.11 0.23
CA TYR A 17 5.90 -19.61 1.60
C TYR A 17 5.36 -20.57 2.66
N VAL A 18 4.96 -21.81 2.31
CA VAL A 18 4.37 -22.78 3.24
C VAL A 18 5.18 -23.01 4.52
N ASN A 19 6.51 -22.90 4.46
CA ASN A 19 7.44 -23.07 5.59
C ASN A 19 7.82 -21.75 6.28
N GLN A 20 7.11 -20.66 6.01
CA GLN A 20 7.44 -19.32 6.51
C GLN A 20 6.21 -18.70 7.18
N SER A 21 6.41 -18.04 8.32
CA SER A 21 5.33 -17.25 8.90
C SER A 21 4.99 -16.06 8.00
N PRO A 22 3.72 -15.63 7.92
CA PRO A 22 3.33 -14.45 7.15
C PRO A 22 4.14 -13.20 7.52
N SER A 23 4.46 -13.02 8.80
CA SER A 23 5.29 -11.91 9.28
C SER A 23 6.71 -11.93 8.71
N ASN A 24 7.32 -13.11 8.58
CA ASN A 24 8.65 -13.28 8.00
C ASN A 24 8.63 -13.04 6.48
N VAL A 25 7.56 -13.45 5.81
CA VAL A 25 7.36 -13.17 4.37
C VAL A 25 7.31 -11.67 4.11
N LEU A 26 6.57 -10.91 4.93
CA LEU A 26 6.54 -9.45 4.83
C LEU A 26 7.90 -8.81 5.17
N ALA A 27 8.59 -9.29 6.21
CA ALA A 27 9.91 -8.77 6.56
C ALA A 27 10.92 -8.96 5.41
N LYS A 28 10.92 -10.12 4.75
CA LYS A 28 11.72 -10.38 3.55
C LYS A 28 11.31 -9.50 2.38
N ALA A 29 10.02 -9.20 2.23
CA ALA A 29 9.57 -8.28 1.19
C ALA A 29 10.12 -6.86 1.40
N GLU A 30 10.30 -6.43 2.65
CA GLU A 30 10.89 -5.14 3.02
C GLU A 30 12.42 -5.08 2.81
N GLU A 31 13.13 -6.21 2.71
CA GLU A 31 14.60 -6.25 2.46
C GLU A 31 15.01 -5.55 1.16
N LYS A 32 14.08 -5.37 0.20
CA LYS A 32 14.31 -4.58 -1.01
C LYS A 32 14.80 -3.16 -0.70
N LYS A 33 14.47 -2.62 0.49
CA LYS A 33 15.04 -1.36 0.99
C LYS A 33 16.56 -1.33 0.95
N VAL A 34 17.22 -2.41 1.38
CA VAL A 34 18.68 -2.51 1.43
C VAL A 34 19.29 -2.32 0.04
N LYS A 35 18.63 -2.86 -0.99
CA LYS A 35 19.10 -2.76 -2.38
C LYS A 35 19.10 -1.34 -2.93
N TYR A 36 18.12 -0.52 -2.54
CA TYR A 36 17.92 0.83 -3.13
C TYR A 36 18.35 1.97 -2.21
N LEU A 37 18.69 1.68 -0.95
CA LEU A 37 19.00 2.70 0.05
C LEU A 37 20.12 3.65 -0.41
N SER A 38 21.24 3.12 -0.88
CA SER A 38 22.40 3.93 -1.33
C SER A 38 22.05 4.86 -2.50
N ALA A 39 21.28 4.36 -3.47
CA ALA A 39 20.83 5.16 -4.62
C ALA A 39 19.85 6.27 -4.20
N CYS A 40 19.00 5.99 -3.21
CA CYS A 40 18.07 6.99 -2.67
C CYS A 40 18.79 8.05 -1.83
N GLU A 41 19.79 7.65 -1.02
CA GLU A 41 20.63 8.57 -0.24
C GLU A 41 21.41 9.53 -1.15
N ALA A 42 21.98 9.04 -2.26
CA ALA A 42 22.64 9.88 -3.26
C ALA A 42 21.71 10.95 -3.85
N ARG A 43 20.41 10.66 -3.93
CA ARG A 43 19.35 11.60 -4.39
C ARG A 43 18.74 12.44 -3.26
N ARG A 44 19.20 12.28 -2.01
CA ARG A 44 18.60 12.91 -0.81
C ARG A 44 17.10 12.57 -0.67
N ALA A 45 16.75 11.35 -1.09
CA ALA A 45 15.39 10.82 -1.05
C ALA A 45 15.27 9.71 -0.01
N LEU A 46 14.07 9.56 0.57
CA LEU A 46 13.73 8.45 1.45
C LEU A 46 13.14 7.30 0.62
N PHE A 47 13.39 6.05 1.01
CA PHE A 47 12.79 4.86 0.40
C PHE A 47 12.08 4.00 1.44
N PRO A 48 10.84 4.33 1.83
CA PRO A 48 10.05 3.47 2.70
C PRO A 48 9.31 2.42 1.83
N PRO A 49 9.65 1.13 1.93
CA PRO A 49 8.88 0.08 1.27
C PRO A 49 7.50 -0.05 1.93
N ILE A 50 6.44 0.00 1.15
CA ILE A 50 5.07 -0.25 1.60
C ILE A 50 4.72 -1.70 1.23
N CYS A 51 5.07 -2.63 2.11
CA CYS A 51 4.72 -4.04 1.96
C CYS A 51 3.43 -4.35 2.73
N VAL A 52 2.45 -4.91 2.04
CA VAL A 52 1.16 -5.34 2.62
C VAL A 52 0.80 -6.71 2.07
N SER A 53 0.11 -7.53 2.84
CA SER A 53 -0.41 -8.81 2.36
C SER A 53 -1.77 -8.65 1.67
N VAL A 54 -2.20 -9.65 0.90
CA VAL A 54 -3.51 -9.67 0.23
C VAL A 54 -4.70 -9.64 1.19
N ASP A 55 -4.50 -10.17 2.40
CA ASP A 55 -5.41 -10.22 3.55
C ASP A 55 -5.32 -8.96 4.44
N GLY A 56 -4.41 -8.03 4.13
CA GLY A 56 -4.36 -6.70 4.77
C GLY A 56 -3.38 -6.58 5.94
N MET A 57 -2.55 -7.60 6.20
CA MET A 57 -1.46 -7.48 7.17
C MET A 57 -0.40 -6.51 6.64
N VAL A 58 -0.06 -5.51 7.45
CA VAL A 58 0.85 -4.42 7.05
C VAL A 58 2.24 -4.68 7.62
N GLY A 59 3.26 -4.53 6.77
CA GLY A 59 4.67 -4.62 7.16
C GLY A 59 5.08 -3.57 8.20
N ARG A 60 6.25 -3.76 8.83
CA ARG A 60 6.70 -2.89 9.93
C ARG A 60 6.99 -1.48 9.44
N GLU A 61 7.74 -1.36 8.36
CA GLU A 61 8.10 -0.08 7.75
C GLU A 61 6.87 0.62 7.17
N ALA A 62 6.02 -0.16 6.50
CA ALA A 62 4.74 0.33 5.99
C ALA A 62 3.87 0.93 7.12
N ASN A 63 3.73 0.22 8.25
CA ASN A 63 2.95 0.72 9.38
C ASN A 63 3.57 1.98 10.02
N ALA A 64 4.91 2.05 10.11
CA ALA A 64 5.60 3.25 10.58
C ALA A 64 5.35 4.45 9.66
N PHE A 65 5.40 4.24 8.34
CA PHE A 65 5.06 5.26 7.36
C PHE A 65 3.61 5.74 7.49
N LEU A 66 2.64 4.82 7.64
CA LEU A 66 1.23 5.17 7.80
C LEU A 66 0.98 5.99 9.06
N LYS A 67 1.62 5.65 10.20
CA LYS A 67 1.52 6.44 11.44
C LYS A 67 2.02 7.86 11.24
N ARG A 68 3.21 8.02 10.65
CA ARG A 68 3.79 9.33 10.36
C ARG A 68 2.93 10.14 9.37
N LEU A 69 2.36 9.47 8.37
CA LEU A 69 1.40 10.08 7.45
C LEU A 69 0.16 10.57 8.19
N GLY A 70 -0.39 9.74 9.08
CA GLY A 70 -1.55 10.08 9.92
C GLY A 70 -1.29 11.30 10.79
N GLU A 71 -0.15 11.38 11.47
CA GLU A 71 0.25 12.53 12.29
C GLU A 71 0.36 13.82 11.46
N ARG A 72 0.97 13.74 10.27
CA ARG A 72 1.11 14.92 9.40
C ARG A 72 -0.24 15.38 8.85
N LEU A 73 -1.11 14.44 8.48
CA LEU A 73 -2.44 14.76 7.98
C LEU A 73 -3.37 15.26 9.08
N SER A 74 -3.25 14.75 10.31
CA SER A 74 -4.04 15.24 11.45
C SER A 74 -3.71 16.69 11.78
N MET A 75 -2.43 17.06 11.76
CA MET A 75 -2.00 18.46 11.89
C MET A 75 -2.50 19.31 10.71
N LYS A 76 -2.38 18.83 9.47
CA LYS A 76 -2.79 19.58 8.27
C LYS A 76 -4.30 19.82 8.21
N TRP A 77 -5.10 18.84 8.62
CA TRP A 77 -6.56 18.89 8.52
C TRP A 77 -7.24 19.37 9.80
N ALA A 78 -6.48 19.63 10.86
CA ALA A 78 -7.01 19.97 12.19
C ALA A 78 -8.05 18.93 12.68
N ARG A 79 -7.73 17.64 12.53
CA ARG A 79 -8.56 16.50 12.94
C ARG A 79 -7.82 15.63 13.95
N HIS A 80 -8.54 14.81 14.72
CA HIS A 80 -7.91 13.89 15.65
C HIS A 80 -7.11 12.81 14.91
N TYR A 81 -5.92 12.48 15.41
CA TYR A 81 -5.07 11.45 14.82
C TYR A 81 -5.78 10.11 14.62
N SER A 82 -6.60 9.70 15.59
CA SER A 82 -7.38 8.46 15.54
C SER A 82 -8.35 8.41 14.36
N GLU A 83 -9.04 9.52 14.07
CA GLU A 83 -9.95 9.65 12.93
C GLU A 83 -9.16 9.53 11.61
N VAL A 84 -8.04 10.25 11.51
CA VAL A 84 -7.23 10.30 10.29
C VAL A 84 -6.54 8.97 10.01
N ILE A 85 -5.91 8.33 11.00
CA ILE A 85 -5.22 7.05 10.79
C ILE A 85 -6.21 5.93 10.44
N ASN A 86 -7.42 5.95 11.03
CA ASN A 86 -8.48 5.02 10.69
C ASN A 86 -8.94 5.26 9.25
N TRP A 87 -9.15 6.51 8.83
CA TRP A 87 -9.48 6.83 7.45
C TRP A 87 -8.42 6.34 6.45
N ILE A 88 -7.13 6.55 6.74
CA ILE A 88 -6.02 6.08 5.91
C ILE A 88 -6.03 4.55 5.80
N ARG A 89 -6.13 3.84 6.93
CA ARG A 89 -6.15 2.37 6.96
C ARG A 89 -7.34 1.81 6.21
N THR A 90 -8.52 2.39 6.38
CA THR A 90 -9.73 2.00 5.63
C THR A 90 -9.52 2.16 4.14
N ARG A 91 -8.97 3.29 3.68
CA ARG A 91 -8.67 3.49 2.25
C ARG A 91 -7.65 2.48 1.72
N LEU A 92 -6.62 2.17 2.50
CA LEU A 92 -5.62 1.17 2.14
C LEU A 92 -6.25 -0.22 2.00
N THR A 93 -7.08 -0.65 2.95
CA THR A 93 -7.79 -1.94 2.90
C THR A 93 -8.68 -2.04 1.68
N PHE A 94 -9.46 -0.99 1.38
CA PHE A 94 -10.29 -0.98 0.16
C PHE A 94 -9.45 -1.02 -1.13
N ALA A 95 -8.28 -0.37 -1.16
CA ALA A 95 -7.37 -0.44 -2.30
C ALA A 95 -6.81 -1.86 -2.50
N ILE A 96 -6.45 -2.55 -1.41
CA ILE A 96 -5.98 -3.94 -1.45
C ILE A 96 -7.08 -4.86 -1.95
N ILE A 97 -8.30 -4.76 -1.41
CA ILE A 97 -9.45 -5.55 -1.85
C ILE A 97 -9.68 -5.37 -3.36
N ARG A 98 -9.68 -4.11 -3.85
CA ARG A 98 -9.84 -3.84 -5.28
C ARG A 98 -8.73 -4.46 -6.13
N THR A 99 -7.48 -4.36 -5.66
CA THR A 99 -6.32 -4.95 -6.34
C THR A 99 -6.44 -6.47 -6.39
N SER A 100 -6.76 -7.12 -5.28
CA SER A 100 -6.96 -8.58 -5.20
C SER A 100 -8.10 -9.03 -6.12
N ILE A 101 -9.24 -8.32 -6.14
CA ILE A 101 -10.35 -8.60 -7.05
C ILE A 101 -9.91 -8.46 -8.52
N LEU A 102 -9.15 -7.42 -8.86
CA LEU A 102 -8.64 -7.20 -10.21
C LEU A 102 -7.67 -8.33 -10.64
N CYS A 103 -6.79 -8.77 -9.75
CA CYS A 103 -5.88 -9.89 -10.00
C CYS A 103 -6.63 -11.20 -10.27
N LEU A 104 -7.73 -11.46 -9.55
CA LEU A 104 -8.53 -12.68 -9.72
C LEU A 104 -9.43 -12.64 -10.96
N ARG A 105 -10.02 -11.48 -11.27
CA ARG A 105 -10.98 -11.32 -12.38
C ARG A 105 -10.31 -10.98 -13.72
N GLY A 106 -9.05 -10.56 -13.71
CA GLY A 106 -8.37 -9.98 -14.86
C GLY A 106 -8.87 -8.56 -15.18
N SER A 107 -8.15 -7.85 -16.05
CA SER A 107 -8.63 -6.57 -16.59
C SER A 107 -9.87 -6.84 -17.43
N ARG A 108 -11.03 -6.31 -17.02
CA ARG A 108 -12.24 -6.36 -17.86
C ARG A 108 -11.95 -5.51 -19.09
N THR A 109 -11.74 -6.16 -20.24
CA THR A 109 -11.71 -5.50 -21.54
C THR A 109 -12.94 -4.59 -21.67
N LYS A 110 -12.69 -3.33 -22.04
CA LYS A 110 -13.65 -2.22 -22.07
C LYS A 110 -15.02 -2.67 -22.59
N TRP A 111 -16.08 -2.46 -21.81
CA TRP A 111 -17.40 -2.24 -22.40
C TRP A 111 -17.31 -0.89 -23.14
N ARG A 112 -17.47 -0.94 -24.46
CA ARG A 112 -17.09 0.11 -25.45
C ARG A 112 -17.72 1.50 -25.30
N SER A 113 -18.45 1.84 -24.24
CA SER A 113 -19.13 3.15 -24.14
C SER A 113 -18.65 4.07 -23.01
N VAL A 114 -17.81 3.59 -22.08
CA VAL A 114 -17.27 4.45 -21.01
C VAL A 114 -15.77 4.20 -20.92
N ASP A 115 -15.00 5.18 -21.36
CA ASP A 115 -13.54 5.12 -21.46
C ASP A 115 -12.89 5.32 -20.08
N THR A 116 -13.23 4.45 -19.12
CA THR A 116 -12.55 4.36 -17.83
C THR A 116 -11.77 3.05 -17.78
N CYS A 117 -10.52 3.09 -18.25
CA CYS A 117 -9.55 2.05 -17.91
C CYS A 117 -9.16 2.24 -16.44
N ASP A 118 -9.63 1.34 -15.60
CA ASP A 118 -9.08 1.05 -14.27
C ASP A 118 -8.86 2.23 -13.31
N ARG A 119 -9.77 3.20 -13.32
CA ARG A 119 -9.99 4.09 -12.18
C ARG A 119 -11.38 3.83 -11.63
N ALA A 120 -11.43 3.37 -10.37
CA ALA A 120 -12.66 2.95 -9.70
C ALA A 120 -13.75 4.03 -9.82
N PRO A 121 -15.01 3.70 -10.14
CA PRO A 121 -16.13 4.66 -10.24
C PRO A 121 -16.48 5.38 -8.92
N LEU A 122 -15.74 5.16 -7.84
CA LEU A 122 -16.08 5.61 -6.49
C LEU A 122 -15.58 7.01 -6.15
N ASP A 123 -14.68 7.59 -6.95
CA ASP A 123 -14.39 9.03 -6.85
C ASP A 123 -15.61 9.88 -7.23
N LEU A 124 -16.65 9.29 -7.85
CA LEU A 124 -17.93 9.95 -8.16
C LEU A 124 -18.98 9.85 -7.03
N ILE A 125 -18.74 9.04 -5.99
CA ILE A 125 -19.73 8.75 -4.93
C ILE A 125 -19.34 9.39 -3.59
N MET A 126 -18.12 9.94 -3.49
CA MET A 126 -17.60 10.53 -2.24
C MET A 126 -17.21 12.02 -2.37
N THR A 127 -17.78 12.74 -3.34
CA THR A 127 -17.77 14.22 -3.39
C THR A 127 -19.05 14.79 -2.80
#